data_AF-A0A8H6C577-F1
#
_entry.id   AF-A0A8H6C577-F1
#
_cell.length_a   1.000
_cell.length_b   1.000
_cell.length_c   1.000
_cell.angle_alpha   90.00
_cell.angle_beta   90.00
_cell.angle_gamma   90.00
#
_symmetry.space_group_name_H-M   'P 1'
#
loop_
_entity.id
_entity.type
_entity.pdbx_description
1 polymer ?
#
loop_
_entity_poly.entity_id
_entity_poly.type
_entity_poly.pdbx_seq_one_letter_code
_entity_poly.pdbx_strand_id
1 'polypeptide(L)'
;MLIHAVRRLYAGNFAQQLPLPLIVEMNRRLVIGYQHFKNVPKVQEIKEKVLHYNDFLKTLYLPDHDVESCNDEAHKITLIPIFFFRVFKLLILFILALPGATLFSPVFLSTKIISKKKAKEALANSVVKIQANDVVATWKILVSMGIAPIVYSFYASVGTYYCSTHDYFSHWKLFWVWIFLYSCGVLVTYSALITGEQGMDLFKSSVHYTYQLHSVRL
;
A
#
# COMPACT_ATOMS: atom_id res chain seq x y z
N MET A 1 8.12 22.89 10.66
CA MET A 1 8.53 22.52 9.29
C MET A 1 9.76 23.28 8.79
N LEU A 2 9.82 24.62 8.87
CA LEU A 2 10.95 25.42 8.35
C LEU A 2 12.34 24.93 8.79
N ILE A 3 12.55 24.73 10.09
CA ILE A 3 13.85 24.29 10.64
C ILE A 3 14.29 22.94 10.08
N HIS A 4 13.34 22.02 9.82
CA HIS A 4 13.64 20.72 9.21
C HIS A 4 14.05 20.86 7.74
N ALA A 5 13.37 21.73 6.98
CA ALA A 5 13.73 22.03 5.60
C ALA A 5 15.12 22.70 5.52
N VAL A 6 15.37 23.72 6.34
CA VAL A 6 16.68 24.40 6.43
C VAL A 6 17.79 23.43 6.79
N ARG A 7 17.57 22.54 7.78
CA ARG A 7 18.58 21.53 8.14
C ARG A 7 18.90 20.61 6.98
N ARG A 8 17.88 20.12 6.26
CA ARG A 8 18.06 19.24 5.10
C ARG A 8 18.86 19.94 4.00
N LEU A 9 18.50 21.18 3.66
CA LEU A 9 19.22 22.00 2.68
C LEU A 9 20.65 22.33 3.10
N TYR A 10 20.91 22.52 4.40
CA TYR A 10 22.25 22.80 4.91
C TYR A 10 23.16 21.56 4.93
N ALA A 11 22.61 20.39 5.30
CA ALA A 11 23.37 19.15 5.41
C ALA A 11 23.46 18.36 4.09
N GLY A 12 22.59 18.63 3.11
CA GLY A 12 22.53 17.91 1.82
C GLY A 12 22.49 16.38 2.02
N ASN A 13 23.28 15.67 1.22
CA ASN A 13 23.46 14.21 1.29
C ASN A 13 23.85 13.68 2.69
N PHE A 14 24.51 14.48 3.53
CA PHE A 14 24.89 14.05 4.89
C PHE A 14 23.69 13.97 5.82
N ALA A 15 22.57 14.66 5.52
CA ALA A 15 21.38 14.69 6.36
C ALA A 15 20.78 13.30 6.65
N GLN A 16 20.95 12.36 5.71
CA GLN A 16 20.41 11.00 5.79
C GLN A 16 21.25 10.07 6.67
N GLN A 17 22.53 10.38 6.88
CA GLN A 17 23.48 9.55 7.62
C GLN A 17 23.73 10.04 9.06
N LEU A 18 23.06 11.13 9.48
CA LEU A 18 23.26 11.71 10.80
C LEU A 18 22.55 10.89 11.90
N PRO A 19 23.23 10.56 13.01
CA PRO A 19 22.60 9.91 14.15
C PRO A 19 21.60 10.87 14.84
N LEU A 20 20.51 10.31 15.38
CA LEU A 20 19.42 11.05 16.04
C LEU A 20 19.89 12.13 17.04
N PRO A 21 20.87 11.90 17.92
CA PRO A 21 21.34 12.92 18.86
C PRO A 21 21.88 14.18 18.15
N LEU A 22 22.63 13.99 17.07
CA LEU A 22 23.23 15.09 16.30
C LEU A 22 22.16 15.89 15.55
N ILE A 23 21.13 15.20 15.04
CA ILE A 23 19.96 15.83 14.41
C ILE A 23 19.26 16.79 15.38
N VAL A 24 19.06 16.38 16.63
CA VAL A 24 18.42 17.19 17.67
C VAL A 24 19.29 18.40 18.02
N GLU A 25 20.60 18.20 18.14
CA GLU A 25 21.51 19.30 18.44
C GLU A 25 21.58 20.34 17.32
N MET A 26 21.63 19.91 16.06
CA MET A 26 21.58 20.81 14.90
C MET A 26 20.28 21.62 14.87
N ASN A 27 19.13 20.96 15.10
CA ASN A 27 17.85 21.67 15.21
C ASN A 27 17.88 22.74 16.30
N ARG A 28 18.42 22.40 17.48
CA ARG A 28 18.53 23.34 18.60
C ARG A 28 19.38 24.55 18.23
N ARG A 29 20.56 24.33 17.62
CA ARG A 29 21.46 25.42 17.20
C ARG A 29 20.84 26.31 16.12
N LEU A 30 20.15 25.72 15.14
CA LEU A 30 19.42 26.46 14.09
C LEU A 30 18.30 27.33 14.67
N VAL A 31 17.56 26.82 15.66
CA VAL A 31 16.52 27.58 16.35
C VAL A 31 17.10 28.78 17.09
N ILE A 32 18.18 28.56 17.86
CA ILE A 32 18.85 29.63 18.63
C ILE A 32 19.37 30.71 17.67
N GLY A 33 20.05 30.31 16.59
CA GLY A 33 20.54 31.23 15.57
C GLY A 33 19.40 32.03 14.91
N TYR A 34 18.31 31.37 14.54
CA TYR A 34 17.15 32.04 13.96
C TYR A 34 16.52 33.06 14.92
N GLN A 35 16.38 32.72 16.21
CA GLN A 35 15.82 33.65 17.20
C GLN A 35 16.65 34.93 17.34
N HIS A 36 17.97 34.82 17.28
CA HIS A 36 18.88 35.96 17.39
C HIS A 36 18.90 36.84 16.13
N PHE A 37 18.86 36.23 14.94
CA PHE A 37 19.01 36.93 13.66
C PHE A 37 17.70 37.12 12.87
N LYS A 38 16.52 36.86 13.48
CA LYS A 38 15.20 36.94 12.82
C LYS A 38 14.88 38.28 12.15
N ASN A 39 15.47 39.38 12.64
CA ASN A 39 15.20 40.74 12.16
C ASN A 39 16.19 41.17 11.06
N VAL A 40 17.17 40.34 10.72
CA VAL A 40 18.14 40.64 9.66
C VAL A 40 17.47 40.40 8.30
N PRO A 41 17.51 41.37 7.37
CA PRO A 41 16.80 41.27 6.08
C PRO A 41 17.22 40.04 5.27
N LYS A 42 18.51 39.69 5.29
CA LYS A 42 19.04 38.49 4.62
C LYS A 42 18.45 37.18 5.17
N VAL A 43 18.17 37.11 6.46
CA VAL A 43 17.58 35.91 7.10
C VAL A 43 16.10 35.78 6.74
N GLN A 44 15.39 36.91 6.62
CA GLN A 44 14.00 36.93 6.17
C GLN A 44 13.88 36.47 4.71
N GLU A 45 14.77 36.93 3.84
CA GLU A 45 14.83 36.50 2.43
C GLU A 45 15.06 34.98 2.31
N ILE A 46 16.02 34.43 3.07
CA ILE A 46 16.31 32.99 3.07
C ILE A 46 15.10 32.20 3.57
N LYS A 47 14.43 32.68 4.63
CA LYS A 47 13.22 32.05 5.16
C LYS A 47 12.13 31.98 4.09
N GLU A 48 11.88 33.05 3.36
CA GLU A 48 10.90 33.08 2.28
C GLU A 48 11.26 32.11 1.15
N LYS A 49 12.52 32.09 0.71
CA LYS A 49 12.99 31.13 -0.30
C LYS A 49 12.79 29.67 0.12
N VAL A 50 13.08 29.35 1.38
CA VAL A 50 12.91 27.98 1.90
C VAL A 50 11.43 27.60 2.04
N LEU A 51 10.56 28.54 2.42
CA LEU A 51 9.12 28.31 2.45
C LEU A 51 8.58 28.08 1.03
N HIS A 52 8.95 28.94 0.09
CA HIS A 52 8.57 28.81 -1.32
C HIS A 52 9.04 27.47 -1.90
N TYR A 53 10.29 27.08 -1.65
CA TYR A 53 10.82 25.78 -2.05
C TYR A 53 10.01 24.61 -1.47
N ASN A 54 9.71 24.64 -0.17
CA ASN A 54 8.96 23.56 0.48
C ASN A 54 7.50 23.49 0.01
N ASP A 55 6.89 24.63 -0.33
CA ASP A 55 5.54 24.66 -0.89
C ASP A 55 5.51 24.23 -2.37
N PHE A 56 6.57 24.54 -3.14
CA PHE A 56 6.78 24.00 -4.48
C PHE A 56 6.87 22.47 -4.46
N LEU A 57 7.67 21.90 -3.55
CA LEU A 57 7.78 20.45 -3.42
C LEU A 57 6.48 19.76 -2.99
N LYS A 58 5.72 20.38 -2.09
CA LYS A 58 4.39 19.87 -1.72
C LYS A 58 3.44 19.88 -2.91
N THR A 59 3.50 20.91 -3.74
CA THR A 59 2.68 21.02 -4.96
C THR A 59 3.00 19.89 -5.93
N LEU A 60 4.28 19.50 -6.00
CA LEU A 60 4.76 18.39 -6.83
C LEU A 60 4.63 17.00 -6.17
N TYR A 61 4.15 16.91 -4.93
CA TYR A 61 4.14 15.67 -4.14
C TYR A 61 5.50 14.95 -4.10
N LEU A 62 6.61 15.71 -4.20
CA LEU A 62 7.96 15.17 -4.27
C LEU A 62 8.65 15.29 -2.90
N PRO A 63 9.07 14.18 -2.28
CA PRO A 63 9.88 14.22 -1.07
C PRO A 63 11.26 14.83 -1.31
N ASP A 64 11.75 15.61 -0.35
CA ASP A 64 13.07 16.28 -0.44
C ASP A 64 14.25 15.32 -0.73
N HIS A 65 14.19 14.07 -0.26
CA HIS A 65 15.26 13.09 -0.49
C HIS A 65 15.31 12.59 -1.94
N ASP A 66 14.19 12.68 -2.66
CA ASP A 66 14.10 12.26 -4.04
C ASP A 66 14.59 13.34 -5.01
N VAL A 67 14.63 14.60 -4.58
CA VAL A 67 15.06 15.75 -5.39
C VAL A 67 16.52 15.60 -5.84
N GLU A 68 17.41 15.21 -4.92
CA GLU A 68 18.84 14.99 -5.23
C GLU A 68 19.04 13.81 -6.20
N SER A 69 18.17 12.80 -6.14
CA SER A 69 18.21 11.63 -7.03
C SER A 69 17.63 11.90 -8.43
N CYS A 70 16.88 13.00 -8.61
CA CYS A 70 16.25 13.35 -9.89
C CYS A 70 17.16 14.14 -10.84
N ASN A 71 18.33 14.59 -10.38
CA ASN A 71 19.22 15.47 -11.17
C ASN A 71 20.09 14.70 -12.19
N ASP A 72 20.12 13.37 -12.12
CA ASP A 72 20.83 12.54 -13.09
C ASP A 72 19.93 12.23 -14.29
N GLU A 73 20.13 12.94 -15.40
CA GLU A 73 19.43 12.71 -16.68
C GLU A 73 19.53 11.26 -17.18
N ALA A 74 20.61 10.54 -16.82
CA ALA A 74 20.78 9.11 -17.12
C ALA A 74 19.82 8.19 -16.34
N HIS A 75 19.34 8.63 -15.17
CA HIS A 75 18.42 7.87 -14.34
C HIS A 75 16.99 7.88 -14.92
N LYS A 76 16.59 8.98 -15.59
CA LYS A 76 15.26 9.15 -16.20
C LYS A 76 14.94 8.13 -17.29
N ILE A 77 15.89 7.88 -18.19
CA ILE A 77 15.69 6.99 -19.35
C ILE A 77 15.59 5.52 -18.88
N THR A 78 16.29 5.17 -17.81
CA THR A 78 16.29 3.82 -17.22
C THR A 78 15.00 3.53 -16.44
N LEU A 79 14.34 4.55 -15.88
CA LEU A 79 13.11 4.39 -15.10
C LEU A 79 11.87 4.07 -15.96
N ILE A 80 11.81 4.56 -17.19
CA ILE A 80 10.69 4.34 -18.11
C ILE A 80 10.45 2.84 -18.38
N PRO A 81 11.42 2.02 -18.81
CA PRO A 81 11.20 0.60 -19.05
C PRO A 81 10.87 -0.17 -17.75
N ILE A 82 11.44 0.23 -16.61
CA ILE A 82 11.13 -0.37 -15.31
C ILE A 82 9.67 -0.12 -14.92
N PHE A 83 9.18 1.11 -15.14
CA PHE A 83 7.79 1.46 -14.89
C PHE A 83 6.84 0.65 -15.77
N PHE A 84 7.08 0.59 -17.08
CA PHE A 84 6.25 -0.21 -18.00
C PHE A 84 6.26 -1.71 -17.64
N PHE A 85 7.42 -2.26 -17.28
CA PHE A 85 7.53 -3.65 -16.83
C PHE A 85 6.70 -3.90 -15.55
N ARG A 86 6.70 -2.96 -14.60
CA ARG A 86 5.89 -3.06 -13.38
C ARG A 86 4.39 -2.93 -13.65
N VAL A 87 3.98 -2.00 -14.51
CA VAL A 87 2.57 -1.86 -14.94
C VAL A 87 2.10 -3.12 -15.64
N PHE A 88 2.90 -3.67 -16.54
CA PHE A 88 2.58 -4.93 -17.22
C PHE A 88 2.47 -6.10 -16.24
N LYS A 89 3.42 -6.21 -15.29
CA LYS A 89 3.37 -7.22 -14.22
C LYS A 89 2.11 -7.07 -13.35
N LEU A 90 1.72 -5.84 -13.02
CA LEU A 90 0.49 -5.54 -12.28
C LEU A 90 -0.76 -5.98 -13.04
N LEU A 91 -0.83 -5.76 -14.36
CA LEU A 91 -1.95 -6.19 -15.19
C LEU A 91 -2.07 -7.72 -15.24
N ILE A 92 -0.95 -8.44 -15.39
CA ILE A 92 -0.94 -9.91 -15.36
C ILE A 92 -1.44 -10.42 -14.01
N LEU A 93 -0.89 -9.88 -12.91
CA LEU A 93 -1.28 -10.23 -11.55
C LEU A 93 -2.77 -9.97 -11.32
N PHE A 94 -3.30 -8.85 -11.82
CA PHE A 94 -4.72 -8.53 -11.72
C PHE A 94 -5.60 -9.53 -12.47
N ILE A 95 -5.28 -9.83 -13.73
CA ILE A 95 -6.04 -10.80 -14.54
C ILE A 95 -6.04 -12.19 -13.90
N LEU A 96 -4.90 -12.62 -13.33
CA LEU A 96 -4.78 -13.91 -12.68
C LEU A 96 -5.50 -13.97 -11.32
N ALA A 97 -5.59 -12.85 -10.60
CA ALA A 97 -6.30 -12.75 -9.33
C ALA A 97 -7.82 -12.61 -9.47
N LEU A 98 -8.32 -12.10 -10.61
CA LEU A 98 -9.76 -11.95 -10.88
C LEU A 98 -10.58 -13.24 -10.66
N PRO A 99 -10.23 -14.41 -11.23
CA PRO A 99 -11.01 -15.63 -11.01
C PRO A 99 -11.05 -16.04 -9.53
N GLY A 100 -9.94 -15.90 -8.80
CA GLY A 100 -9.93 -16.17 -7.35
C GLY A 100 -10.78 -15.17 -6.55
N ALA A 101 -10.72 -13.89 -6.91
CA ALA A 101 -11.51 -12.85 -6.26
C ALA A 101 -13.02 -12.99 -6.51
N THR A 102 -13.41 -13.41 -7.72
CA THR A 102 -14.82 -13.70 -8.04
C THR A 102 -15.34 -14.90 -7.27
N LEU A 103 -14.55 -15.97 -7.18
CA LEU A 103 -14.91 -17.19 -6.44
C LEU A 103 -15.09 -16.90 -4.94
N PHE A 104 -14.27 -16.02 -4.37
CA PHE A 104 -14.33 -15.60 -2.96
C PHE A 104 -15.25 -14.40 -2.69
N SER A 105 -15.89 -13.82 -3.72
CA SER A 105 -16.77 -12.66 -3.61
C SER A 105 -17.86 -12.77 -2.52
N PRO A 106 -18.57 -13.92 -2.37
CA PRO A 106 -19.57 -14.08 -1.31
C PRO A 106 -19.00 -13.88 0.09
N VAL A 107 -17.76 -14.31 0.32
CA VAL A 107 -17.06 -14.14 1.61
C VAL A 107 -16.68 -12.68 1.81
N PHE A 108 -16.16 -12.00 0.78
CA PHE A 108 -15.84 -10.57 0.84
C PHE A 108 -17.08 -9.70 1.12
N LEU A 109 -18.22 -10.01 0.51
CA LEU A 109 -19.47 -9.29 0.76
C LEU A 109 -19.98 -9.52 2.19
N SER A 110 -20.02 -10.77 2.63
CA SER A 110 -20.50 -11.15 3.96
C SER A 110 -19.65 -10.51 5.07
N THR A 111 -18.33 -10.60 4.95
CA THR A 111 -17.40 -9.97 5.90
C THR A 111 -17.55 -8.45 5.92
N LYS A 112 -17.71 -7.79 4.78
CA LYS A 112 -17.89 -6.33 4.68
C LYS A 112 -19.18 -5.85 5.35
N ILE A 113 -20.28 -6.60 5.22
CA ILE A 113 -21.57 -6.25 5.82
C ILE A 113 -21.52 -6.45 7.34
N ILE A 114 -21.08 -7.64 7.79
CA ILE A 114 -21.07 -8.00 9.22
C ILE A 114 -20.07 -7.15 10.01
N SER A 115 -18.84 -6.98 9.50
CA SER A 115 -17.81 -6.17 10.18
C SER A 115 -18.23 -4.71 10.33
N LYS A 116 -18.87 -4.10 9.31
CA LYS A 116 -19.39 -2.73 9.40
C LYS A 116 -20.52 -2.59 10.41
N LYS A 117 -21.43 -3.56 10.46
CA LYS A 117 -22.52 -3.58 11.46
C LYS A 117 -21.93 -3.64 12.88
N LYS A 118 -20.96 -4.53 13.10
CA LYS A 118 -20.29 -4.70 14.39
C LYS A 118 -19.42 -3.52 14.80
N ALA A 119 -18.75 -2.88 13.85
CA ALA A 119 -17.99 -1.66 14.12
C ALA A 119 -18.89 -0.49 14.52
N LYS A 120 -20.09 -0.36 13.91
CA LYS A 120 -21.09 0.64 14.32
C LYS A 120 -21.63 0.37 15.73
N GLU A 121 -21.94 -0.88 16.05
CA GLU A 121 -22.37 -1.30 17.39
C GLU A 121 -21.28 -0.98 18.44
N ALA A 122 -20.01 -1.29 18.14
CA ALA A 122 -18.89 -1.01 19.04
C ALA A 122 -18.63 0.49 19.23
N LEU A 123 -18.75 1.29 18.17
CA LEU A 123 -18.57 2.75 18.24
C LEU A 123 -19.70 3.43 19.03
N ALA A 124 -20.93 2.91 18.94
CA ALA A 124 -22.08 3.42 19.69
C ALA A 124 -21.97 3.15 21.21
N ASN A 125 -21.36 2.02 21.59
CA ASN A 125 -21.17 1.62 22.98
C ASN A 125 -19.87 2.16 23.60
N SER A 126 -18.97 2.76 22.81
CA SER A 126 -17.69 3.27 23.30
C SER A 126 -17.80 4.71 23.81
N VAL A 127 -17.25 4.95 25.00
CA VAL A 127 -17.10 6.30 25.58
C VAL A 127 -16.11 7.15 24.76
N VAL A 128 -15.15 6.52 24.08
CA VAL A 128 -14.15 7.20 23.26
C VAL A 128 -14.41 6.90 21.78
N LYS A 129 -14.78 7.94 21.01
CA LYS A 129 -15.15 7.86 19.58
C LYS A 129 -13.93 7.71 18.66
N ILE A 130 -13.06 6.75 18.94
CA ILE A 130 -11.91 6.42 18.10
C ILE A 130 -12.38 5.47 16.99
N GLN A 131 -11.83 5.59 15.79
CA GLN A 131 -12.16 4.73 14.66
C GLN A 131 -11.96 3.25 15.04
N ALA A 132 -13.03 2.44 15.01
CA ALA A 132 -13.04 1.04 15.42
C ALA A 132 -12.43 0.10 14.34
N ASN A 133 -11.24 0.43 13.84
CA ASN A 133 -10.58 -0.30 12.76
C ASN A 133 -10.16 -1.72 13.17
N ASP A 134 -9.75 -1.89 14.43
CA ASP A 134 -9.38 -3.21 14.99
C ASP A 134 -10.59 -4.16 15.01
N VAL A 135 -11.74 -3.67 15.50
CA VAL A 135 -13.01 -4.41 15.49
C VAL A 135 -13.39 -4.85 14.08
N VAL A 136 -13.22 -3.98 13.07
CA VAL A 136 -13.48 -4.35 11.68
C VAL A 136 -12.57 -5.49 11.22
N ALA A 137 -11.29 -5.47 11.58
CA ALA A 137 -10.33 -6.51 11.21
C ALA A 137 -10.67 -7.86 11.86
N THR A 138 -10.93 -7.89 13.16
CA THR A 138 -11.30 -9.12 13.88
C THR A 138 -12.54 -9.77 13.30
N TRP A 139 -13.60 -8.99 13.05
CA TRP A 139 -14.85 -9.52 12.50
C TRP A 139 -14.70 -10.01 11.06
N LYS A 140 -13.81 -9.42 10.26
CA LYS A 140 -13.49 -9.96 8.93
C LYS A 140 -12.86 -11.35 9.02
N ILE A 141 -11.94 -11.57 9.95
CA ILE A 141 -11.26 -12.86 10.14
C ILE A 141 -12.23 -13.92 10.68
N LEU A 142 -13.04 -13.57 11.69
CA LEU A 142 -14.01 -14.52 12.28
C LEU A 142 -15.05 -14.98 11.26
N VAL A 143 -15.59 -14.04 10.48
CA VAL A 143 -16.59 -14.35 9.46
C VAL A 143 -15.98 -15.13 8.30
N SER A 144 -14.75 -14.80 7.87
CA SER A 144 -14.09 -15.58 6.82
C SER A 144 -13.77 -17.00 7.26
N MET A 145 -13.36 -17.21 8.51
CA MET A 145 -13.08 -18.56 9.04
C MET A 145 -14.30 -19.48 9.02
N GLY A 146 -15.51 -18.94 9.26
CA GLY A 146 -16.75 -19.72 9.18
C GLY A 146 -17.30 -19.88 7.76
N ILE A 147 -17.32 -18.81 6.97
CA ILE A 147 -17.98 -18.82 5.65
C ILE A 147 -17.08 -19.42 4.55
N ALA A 148 -15.76 -19.21 4.62
CA ALA A 148 -14.84 -19.73 3.61
C ALA A 148 -14.94 -21.26 3.41
N PRO A 149 -14.88 -22.12 4.45
CA PRO A 149 -15.01 -23.57 4.25
C PRO A 149 -16.34 -23.96 3.62
N ILE A 150 -17.44 -23.30 3.99
CA ILE A 150 -18.77 -23.55 3.41
C ILE A 150 -18.77 -23.25 1.91
N VAL A 151 -18.20 -22.11 1.51
CA VAL A 151 -18.10 -21.69 0.11
C VAL A 151 -17.22 -22.64 -0.69
N TYR A 152 -16.07 -23.07 -0.15
CA TYR A 152 -15.21 -24.05 -0.80
C TYR A 152 -15.87 -25.42 -0.93
N SER A 153 -16.57 -25.89 0.10
CA SER A 153 -17.34 -27.14 0.04
C SER A 153 -18.46 -27.07 -1.00
N PHE A 154 -19.12 -25.93 -1.15
CA PHE A 154 -20.12 -25.72 -2.20
C PHE A 154 -19.50 -25.86 -3.60
N TYR A 155 -18.42 -25.12 -3.89
CA TYR A 155 -17.76 -25.20 -5.20
C TYR A 155 -17.14 -26.57 -5.48
N ALA A 156 -16.54 -27.21 -4.48
CA ALA A 156 -16.01 -28.57 -4.62
C ALA A 156 -17.13 -29.56 -4.98
N SER A 157 -18.30 -29.45 -4.33
CA SER A 157 -19.44 -30.33 -4.61
C SER A 157 -20.01 -30.14 -6.02
N VAL A 158 -20.17 -28.88 -6.46
CA VAL A 158 -20.60 -28.55 -7.82
C VAL A 158 -19.59 -29.05 -8.85
N GLY A 159 -18.30 -28.87 -8.60
CA GLY A 159 -17.23 -29.35 -9.48
C GLY A 159 -17.16 -30.88 -9.55
N THR A 160 -17.34 -31.58 -8.42
CA THR A 160 -17.40 -33.05 -8.40
C THR A 160 -18.60 -33.58 -9.17
N TYR A 161 -19.77 -32.94 -9.04
CA TYR A 161 -20.96 -33.27 -9.81
C TYR A 161 -20.71 -33.08 -11.32
N TYR A 162 -20.14 -31.93 -11.70
CA TYR A 162 -19.79 -31.64 -13.10
C TYR A 162 -18.81 -32.67 -13.67
N CYS A 163 -17.72 -32.99 -12.95
CA CYS A 163 -16.77 -34.01 -13.37
C CYS A 163 -17.42 -35.39 -13.53
N SER A 164 -18.34 -35.76 -12.62
CA SER A 164 -19.05 -37.04 -12.70
C SER A 164 -20.00 -37.14 -13.91
N THR A 165 -20.58 -36.03 -14.35
CA THR A 165 -21.52 -36.01 -15.50
C THR A 165 -20.83 -36.04 -16.86
N HIS A 166 -19.56 -35.61 -16.95
CA HIS A 166 -18.79 -35.52 -18.20
C HIS A 166 -17.66 -36.56 -18.26
N ASP A 167 -17.68 -37.57 -17.38
CA ASP A 167 -16.64 -38.61 -17.23
C ASP A 167 -15.21 -38.09 -17.00
N TYR A 168 -15.05 -36.84 -16.55
CA TYR A 168 -13.75 -36.32 -16.12
C TYR A 168 -13.35 -36.96 -14.78
N PHE A 169 -12.10 -37.43 -14.70
CA PHE A 169 -11.57 -38.14 -13.53
C PHE A 169 -12.33 -39.43 -13.14
N SER A 170 -12.94 -40.12 -14.12
CA SER A 170 -13.69 -41.37 -13.91
C SER A 170 -12.89 -42.49 -13.21
N HIS A 171 -11.55 -42.45 -13.30
CA HIS A 171 -10.66 -43.38 -12.59
C HIS A 171 -10.54 -43.15 -11.07
N TRP A 172 -10.92 -41.96 -10.57
CA TRP A 172 -10.79 -41.59 -9.16
C TRP A 172 -12.15 -41.70 -8.45
N LYS A 173 -12.16 -42.16 -7.20
CA LYS A 173 -13.40 -42.14 -6.41
C LYS A 173 -13.85 -40.70 -6.20
N LEU A 174 -15.17 -40.45 -6.26
CA LEU A 174 -15.78 -39.13 -6.11
C LEU A 174 -15.27 -38.34 -4.89
N PHE A 175 -15.02 -39.03 -3.77
CA PHE A 175 -14.46 -38.43 -2.56
C PHE A 175 -13.06 -37.80 -2.78
N TRP A 176 -12.19 -38.46 -3.54
CA TRP A 176 -10.85 -37.95 -3.84
C TRP A 176 -10.89 -36.78 -4.82
N VAL A 177 -11.82 -36.80 -5.78
CA VAL A 177 -12.07 -35.67 -6.68
C VAL A 177 -12.55 -34.45 -5.88
N TRP A 178 -13.44 -34.65 -4.91
CA TRP A 178 -13.92 -33.58 -4.02
C TRP A 178 -12.80 -32.96 -3.19
N ILE A 179 -11.95 -33.77 -2.54
CA ILE A 179 -10.79 -33.29 -1.77
C ILE A 179 -9.83 -32.51 -2.68
N PHE A 180 -9.55 -33.02 -3.87
CA PHE A 180 -8.66 -32.39 -4.83
C PHE A 180 -9.19 -31.00 -5.23
N LEU A 181 -10.46 -30.90 -5.62
CA LEU A 181 -11.10 -29.64 -6.00
C LEU A 181 -11.16 -28.64 -4.82
N TYR A 182 -11.45 -29.14 -3.61
CA TYR A 182 -11.41 -28.32 -2.40
C TYR A 182 -10.00 -27.74 -2.16
N SER A 183 -8.96 -28.58 -2.26
CA SER A 183 -7.56 -28.15 -2.10
C SER A 183 -7.16 -27.13 -3.17
N CYS A 184 -7.51 -27.38 -4.43
CA CYS A 184 -7.29 -26.42 -5.53
C CYS A 184 -7.98 -25.08 -5.25
N GLY A 185 -9.22 -25.09 -4.74
CA GLY A 185 -9.95 -23.86 -4.38
C GLY A 185 -9.23 -23.04 -3.31
N VAL A 186 -8.69 -23.72 -2.29
CA VAL A 186 -7.88 -23.06 -1.23
C VAL A 186 -6.60 -22.47 -1.81
N LEU A 187 -5.86 -23.23 -2.64
CA LEU A 187 -4.62 -22.77 -3.26
C LEU A 187 -4.85 -21.56 -4.18
N VAL A 188 -5.86 -21.61 -5.04
CA VAL A 188 -6.21 -20.50 -5.93
C VAL A 188 -6.55 -19.24 -5.13
N THR A 189 -7.31 -19.39 -4.04
CA THR A 189 -7.68 -18.24 -3.20
C THR A 189 -6.47 -17.68 -2.46
N TYR A 190 -5.60 -18.53 -1.93
CA TYR A 190 -4.35 -18.12 -1.30
C TYR A 190 -3.44 -17.36 -2.28
N SER A 191 -3.25 -17.89 -3.48
CA SER A 191 -2.49 -17.22 -4.54
C SER A 191 -3.12 -15.88 -4.94
N ALA A 192 -4.45 -15.79 -5.04
CA ALA A 192 -5.13 -14.53 -5.35
C ALA A 192 -4.98 -13.48 -4.24
N LEU A 193 -5.02 -13.88 -2.97
CA LEU A 193 -4.80 -12.98 -1.83
C LEU A 193 -3.36 -12.44 -1.79
N ILE A 194 -2.35 -13.31 -1.92
CA ILE A 194 -0.94 -12.90 -1.99
C ILE A 194 -0.70 -11.98 -3.18
N THR A 195 -1.27 -12.33 -4.33
CA THR A 195 -1.17 -11.52 -5.53
C THR A 195 -1.80 -10.14 -5.33
N GLY A 196 -2.92 -10.05 -4.61
CA GLY A 196 -3.56 -8.79 -4.24
C GLY A 196 -2.72 -7.93 -3.29
N GLU A 197 -2.09 -8.54 -2.30
CA GLU A 197 -1.16 -7.86 -1.38
C GLU A 197 0.06 -7.31 -2.12
N GLN A 198 0.78 -8.19 -2.83
CA GLN A 198 1.95 -7.80 -3.62
C GLN A 198 1.59 -6.78 -4.71
N GLY A 199 0.41 -6.93 -5.32
CA GLY A 199 -0.11 -5.98 -6.30
C GLY A 199 -0.39 -4.61 -5.71
N MET A 200 -0.92 -4.54 -4.48
CA MET A 200 -1.16 -3.28 -3.78
C MET A 200 0.15 -2.55 -3.44
N ASP A 201 1.18 -3.29 -3.03
CA ASP A 201 2.49 -2.70 -2.73
C ASP A 201 3.21 -2.23 -4.00
N LEU A 202 3.13 -3.01 -5.08
CA LEU A 202 3.61 -2.61 -6.40
C LEU A 202 2.87 -1.37 -6.93
N PHE A 203 1.55 -1.28 -6.69
CA PHE A 203 0.76 -0.11 -7.08
C PHE A 203 1.20 1.14 -6.31
N LYS A 204 1.30 1.07 -4.97
CA LYS A 204 1.78 2.19 -4.14
C LYS A 204 3.18 2.65 -4.56
N SER A 205 4.08 1.69 -4.82
CA SER A 205 5.42 1.98 -5.30
C SER A 205 5.39 2.68 -6.67
N SER A 206 4.58 2.20 -7.61
CA SER A 206 4.49 2.78 -8.97
C SER A 206 3.89 4.19 -8.96
N VAL A 207 2.92 4.45 -8.09
CA VAL A 207 2.36 5.79 -7.86
C VAL A 207 3.46 6.76 -7.41
N HIS A 208 4.31 6.35 -6.45
CA HIS A 208 5.45 7.15 -6.01
C HIS A 208 6.43 7.49 -7.15
N TYR A 209 6.77 6.53 -8.02
CA TYR A 209 7.61 6.80 -9.20
C TYR A 209 6.93 7.69 -10.25
N THR A 210 5.60 7.64 -10.36
CA THR A 210 4.85 8.49 -11.30
C THR A 210 4.93 9.97 -10.89
N TYR A 211 4.87 10.25 -9.58
CA TYR A 211 5.12 11.59 -9.05
C TYR A 211 6.56 12.04 -9.32
N GLN A 212 7.52 11.14 -9.20
CA GLN A 212 8.94 11.40 -9.48
C GLN A 212 9.23 11.66 -10.98
N LEU A 213 8.44 11.08 -11.90
CA LEU A 213 8.53 11.38 -13.33
C LEU A 213 7.81 12.69 -13.72
N HIS A 214 6.72 13.03 -13.03
CA HIS A 214 5.94 14.23 -13.34
C HIS A 214 6.56 15.51 -12.77
N SER A 215 7.15 15.45 -11.58
CA SER A 215 7.85 16.56 -10.93
C SER A 215 9.08 17.04 -11.69
N VAL A 216 9.59 16.23 -12.61
CA VAL A 216 10.81 16.52 -13.38
C VAL A 216 10.50 17.08 -14.79
N ARG A 217 9.22 17.24 -15.13
CA ARG A 217 8.76 17.90 -16.36
C ARG A 217 8.50 19.41 -16.18
N LEU A 218 8.62 19.92 -14.95
CA LEU A 218 8.47 21.33 -14.55
C LEU A 218 9.82 21.85 -14.05
#